data_AF-A0A9D4A6C7-F1
#
_entry.id   AF-A0A9D4A6C7-F1
#
_cell.length_a   1.000
_cell.length_b   1.000
_cell.length_c   1.000
_cell.angle_alpha   90.00
_cell.angle_beta   90.00
_cell.angle_gamma   90.00
#
_symmetry.space_group_name_H-M   'P 1'
#
loop_
_entity.id
_entity.type
_entity.pdbx_description
1 polymer ?
#
loop_
_entity_poly.entity_id
_entity_poly.type
_entity_poly.pdbx_seq_one_letter_code
_entity_poly.pdbx_strand_id
1 'polypeptide(L)'
;MENLIDSKSKGEKGTILVTNDDGIQAPGLNALVSVLVSTHRFNVLVCAPQLEMSAVSHSITWRQPLRVEKVEMDGATAFKASGTPADCASLGVSSVLFPSVPDLVISGINQGSNCGYHTVYSGTTAAAREAFLNGVPAISISYDRYGGLSFEEFEKMLRVEAGSKTKMNYEYEAAAKACLPILSGIIAEIKNNTYPQGCFLNMDLPKDVANHKGYKVTKQGKSMMKTRWKQITSNGQPSEIEHHLLFRRQLSGFQVDIDDSDHKSLQEGYTSITPLGILTHPDKDCKAYFEDWLPNLIQQHQSHNPLLD
;
A
#
# COMPACT_ATOMS: atom_id res chain seq x y z
N MET A 1 -17.09 21.62 -10.62
CA MET A 1 -16.91 20.16 -10.83
C MET A 1 -17.83 19.47 -9.83
N GLU A 2 -19.12 19.74 -9.96
CA GLU A 2 -20.19 19.23 -9.11
C GLU A 2 -21.04 18.26 -9.94
N ASN A 3 -21.60 17.25 -9.26
CA ASN A 3 -22.54 16.23 -9.75
C ASN A 3 -21.93 14.99 -10.41
N LEU A 4 -21.25 14.15 -9.61
CA LEU A 4 -21.04 12.73 -9.93
C LEU A 4 -21.63 11.77 -8.87
N ILE A 5 -22.37 12.27 -7.88
CA ILE A 5 -23.08 11.42 -6.92
C ILE A 5 -24.51 11.25 -7.42
N ASP A 6 -24.66 10.52 -8.52
CA ASP A 6 -25.97 10.08 -8.99
C ASP A 6 -26.46 8.89 -8.15
N SER A 7 -27.76 8.85 -7.94
CA SER A 7 -28.47 8.04 -6.95
C SER A 7 -28.26 6.54 -7.11
N LYS A 8 -27.41 5.92 -6.28
CA LYS A 8 -27.39 4.45 -6.13
C LYS A 8 -28.55 4.02 -5.24
N SER A 9 -29.38 3.10 -5.75
CA SER A 9 -30.56 2.59 -5.05
C SER A 9 -30.17 1.77 -3.81
N LYS A 10 -31.02 1.78 -2.77
CA LYS A 10 -30.82 1.06 -1.48
C LYS A 10 -30.79 -0.49 -1.58
N GLY A 11 -30.70 -1.07 -2.78
CA GLY A 11 -30.68 -2.53 -3.01
C GLY A 11 -29.55 -3.06 -3.90
N GLU A 12 -28.75 -2.20 -4.54
CA GLU A 12 -27.66 -2.66 -5.42
C GLU A 12 -26.45 -3.15 -4.63
N LYS A 13 -25.77 -4.18 -5.14
CA LYS A 13 -24.50 -4.67 -4.57
C LYS A 13 -23.45 -3.55 -4.65
N GLY A 14 -22.65 -3.39 -3.59
CA GLY A 14 -21.54 -2.44 -3.65
C GLY A 14 -20.48 -2.90 -4.65
N THR A 15 -19.93 -1.98 -5.44
CA THR A 15 -18.87 -2.27 -6.39
C THR A 15 -17.51 -2.03 -5.74
N ILE A 16 -16.65 -3.05 -5.75
CA ILE A 16 -15.30 -3.00 -5.17
C ILE A 16 -14.30 -3.18 -6.30
N LEU A 17 -13.33 -2.28 -6.39
CA LEU A 17 -12.13 -2.46 -7.20
C LEU A 17 -11.01 -3.07 -6.35
N VAL A 18 -10.40 -4.14 -6.81
CA VAL A 18 -9.25 -4.79 -6.17
C VAL A 18 -7.99 -4.60 -7.04
N THR A 19 -6.88 -4.27 -6.40
CA THR A 19 -5.55 -4.15 -6.99
C THR A 19 -4.47 -4.60 -6.00
N ASN A 20 -3.20 -4.58 -6.38
CA ASN A 20 -2.05 -4.85 -5.51
C ASN A 20 -0.73 -4.38 -6.16
N ASP A 21 0.39 -4.67 -5.51
CA ASP A 21 1.74 -4.56 -6.06
C ASP A 21 2.45 -5.90 -6.31
N ASP A 22 1.94 -7.02 -5.79
CA ASP A 22 2.50 -8.36 -6.10
C ASP A 22 2.13 -8.89 -7.50
N GLY A 23 1.19 -8.22 -8.18
CA GLY A 23 0.71 -8.54 -9.53
C GLY A 23 -0.55 -9.41 -9.58
N ILE A 24 -1.15 -9.50 -10.77
CA ILE A 24 -2.47 -10.12 -11.02
C ILE A 24 -2.56 -11.61 -10.67
N GLN A 25 -1.43 -12.33 -10.68
CA GLN A 25 -1.36 -13.75 -10.34
C GLN A 25 -1.02 -14.00 -8.86
N ALA A 26 -0.89 -12.95 -8.06
CA ALA A 26 -0.45 -13.07 -6.68
C ALA A 26 -1.49 -13.84 -5.83
N PRO A 27 -1.03 -14.74 -4.94
CA PRO A 27 -1.92 -15.53 -4.10
C PRO A 27 -2.75 -14.67 -3.14
N GLY A 28 -2.18 -13.57 -2.62
CA GLY A 28 -2.91 -12.63 -1.76
C GLY A 28 -4.07 -11.93 -2.47
N LEU A 29 -3.89 -11.51 -3.73
CA LEU A 29 -4.95 -10.92 -4.54
C LEU A 29 -6.02 -11.95 -4.91
N ASN A 30 -5.61 -13.14 -5.36
CA ASN A 30 -6.54 -14.20 -5.72
C ASN A 30 -7.41 -14.65 -4.52
N ALA A 31 -6.81 -14.78 -3.34
CA ALA A 31 -7.54 -15.12 -2.13
C ALA A 31 -8.55 -14.03 -1.74
N LEU A 32 -8.15 -12.75 -1.81
CA LEU A 32 -9.03 -11.63 -1.52
C LEU A 32 -10.23 -11.59 -2.48
N VAL A 33 -9.98 -11.70 -3.79
CA VAL A 33 -11.05 -11.72 -4.80
C VAL A 33 -11.99 -12.91 -4.58
N SER A 34 -11.44 -14.11 -4.40
CA SER A 34 -12.23 -15.32 -4.15
C SER A 34 -13.15 -15.18 -2.93
N VAL A 35 -12.62 -14.66 -1.82
CA VAL A 35 -13.41 -14.42 -0.60
C VAL A 35 -14.50 -13.38 -0.85
N LEU A 36 -14.20 -12.24 -1.49
CA LEU A 36 -15.20 -11.22 -1.80
C LEU A 36 -16.31 -11.74 -2.70
N VAL A 37 -15.97 -12.48 -3.76
CA VAL A 37 -16.92 -13.10 -4.69
C VAL A 37 -17.82 -14.12 -3.98
N SER A 38 -17.24 -14.97 -3.12
CA SER A 38 -17.96 -16.02 -2.40
C SER A 38 -19.05 -15.48 -1.46
N THR A 39 -18.94 -14.23 -1.02
CA THR A 39 -19.99 -13.61 -0.20
C THR A 39 -21.27 -13.34 -1.00
N HIS A 40 -21.18 -13.24 -2.33
CA HIS A 40 -22.24 -12.78 -3.22
C HIS A 40 -22.80 -11.39 -2.89
N ARG A 41 -22.12 -10.58 -2.06
CA ARG A 41 -22.59 -9.25 -1.61
C ARG A 41 -22.06 -8.09 -2.45
N PHE A 42 -21.01 -8.31 -3.23
CA PHE A 42 -20.27 -7.28 -3.96
C PHE A 42 -20.21 -7.59 -5.46
N ASN A 43 -20.11 -6.53 -6.26
CA ASN A 43 -19.62 -6.61 -7.63
C ASN A 43 -18.10 -6.39 -7.58
N VAL A 44 -17.30 -7.37 -8.02
CA VAL A 44 -15.84 -7.33 -7.88
C VAL A 44 -15.19 -7.04 -9.23
N LEU A 45 -14.44 -5.95 -9.27
CA LEU A 45 -13.62 -5.51 -10.39
C LEU A 45 -12.15 -5.66 -9.99
N VAL A 46 -11.28 -6.00 -10.94
CA VAL A 46 -9.86 -6.17 -10.68
C VAL A 46 -9.04 -5.49 -11.75
N CYS A 47 -8.12 -4.62 -11.36
CA CYS A 47 -7.09 -4.08 -12.22
C CYS A 47 -5.78 -4.12 -11.45
N ALA A 48 -4.81 -4.94 -11.88
CA ALA A 48 -3.56 -5.10 -11.17
C ALA A 48 -2.36 -5.16 -12.14
N PRO A 49 -1.13 -4.87 -11.66
CA PRO A 49 0.07 -5.00 -12.46
C PRO A 49 0.23 -6.42 -13.02
N GLN A 50 0.81 -6.54 -14.21
CA GLN A 50 1.12 -7.84 -14.81
C GLN A 50 2.19 -8.61 -14.00
N LEU A 51 3.15 -7.88 -13.43
CA LEU A 51 4.30 -8.40 -12.70
C LEU A 51 4.34 -7.82 -11.29
N GLU A 52 5.15 -8.43 -10.43
CA GLU A 52 5.49 -7.90 -9.11
C GLU A 52 6.21 -6.54 -9.25
N MET A 53 5.75 -5.58 -8.45
CA MET A 53 6.16 -4.18 -8.43
C MET A 53 6.40 -3.73 -6.98
N SER A 54 7.04 -4.56 -6.16
CA SER A 54 7.39 -4.20 -4.79
C SER A 54 8.30 -2.98 -4.72
N ALA A 55 8.12 -2.17 -3.67
CA ALA A 55 8.94 -0.99 -3.38
C ALA A 55 8.96 0.10 -4.48
N VAL A 56 7.98 0.12 -5.40
CA VAL A 56 7.86 1.15 -6.45
C VAL A 56 7.30 2.49 -5.94
N SER A 57 6.92 2.57 -4.66
CA SER A 57 6.31 3.75 -4.05
C SER A 57 5.10 4.24 -4.86
N HIS A 58 4.83 5.55 -4.82
CA HIS A 58 3.78 6.19 -5.60
C HIS A 58 4.29 6.65 -6.98
N SER A 59 4.78 5.71 -7.77
CA SER A 59 5.17 5.98 -9.16
C SER A 59 3.93 5.96 -10.07
N ILE A 60 3.88 6.84 -11.06
CA ILE A 60 2.85 6.86 -12.11
C ILE A 60 3.49 6.86 -13.51
N THR A 61 2.82 6.24 -14.48
CA THR A 61 3.27 6.20 -15.86
C THR A 61 2.67 7.37 -16.64
N TRP A 62 3.49 8.38 -16.92
CA TRP A 62 3.00 9.61 -17.57
C TRP A 62 3.20 9.66 -19.10
N ARG A 63 4.34 9.18 -19.58
CA ARG A 63 4.76 9.41 -20.98
C ARG A 63 4.40 8.29 -21.95
N GLN A 64 4.27 7.06 -21.44
CA GLN A 64 4.06 5.88 -22.25
C GLN A 64 2.62 5.38 -22.05
N PRO A 65 1.96 4.87 -23.10
CA PRO A 65 0.63 4.29 -22.95
C PRO A 65 0.69 3.00 -22.12
N LEU A 66 -0.34 2.79 -21.31
CA LEU A 66 -0.55 1.55 -20.57
C LEU A 66 -1.14 0.48 -21.50
N ARG A 67 -0.59 -0.74 -21.45
CA ARG A 67 -1.21 -1.91 -22.07
C ARG A 67 -2.07 -2.60 -21.03
N VAL A 68 -3.30 -2.93 -21.41
CA VAL A 68 -4.29 -3.55 -20.53
C VAL A 68 -4.89 -4.75 -21.25
N GLU A 69 -4.94 -5.89 -20.58
CA GLU A 69 -5.44 -7.15 -21.14
C GLU A 69 -6.43 -7.78 -20.15
N LYS A 70 -7.58 -8.21 -20.66
CA LYS A 70 -8.57 -8.93 -19.85
C LYS A 70 -8.01 -10.30 -19.46
N VAL A 71 -8.25 -10.71 -18.22
CA VAL A 71 -7.89 -12.04 -17.71
C VAL A 71 -9.11 -12.74 -17.14
N GLU A 72 -9.13 -14.06 -17.24
CA GLU A 72 -10.17 -14.87 -16.62
C GLU A 72 -9.96 -14.94 -15.10
N MET A 73 -11.02 -14.66 -14.35
CA MET A 73 -11.05 -14.70 -12.90
C MET A 73 -12.48 -14.97 -12.43
N ASP A 74 -12.67 -16.07 -11.71
CA ASP A 74 -14.01 -16.56 -11.38
C ASP A 74 -14.82 -15.54 -10.57
N GLY A 75 -15.95 -15.12 -11.14
CA GLY A 75 -16.91 -14.19 -10.52
C GLY A 75 -16.45 -12.73 -10.42
N ALA A 76 -15.36 -12.35 -11.09
CA ALA A 76 -14.86 -10.97 -11.15
C ALA A 76 -14.55 -10.53 -12.59
N THR A 77 -14.67 -9.23 -12.86
CA THR A 77 -14.15 -8.65 -14.12
C THR A 77 -12.72 -8.20 -13.89
N ALA A 78 -11.74 -8.89 -14.50
CA ALA A 78 -10.33 -8.69 -14.21
C ALA A 78 -9.50 -8.27 -15.42
N PHE A 79 -8.56 -7.37 -15.18
CA PHE A 79 -7.57 -6.90 -16.15
C PHE A 79 -6.18 -6.88 -15.53
N LYS A 80 -5.18 -7.27 -16.31
CA LYS A 80 -3.76 -7.03 -16.01
C LYS A 80 -3.28 -5.81 -16.80
N ALA A 81 -2.46 -4.97 -16.17
CA ALA A 81 -1.91 -3.78 -16.80
C ALA A 81 -0.37 -3.77 -16.76
N SER A 82 0.26 -3.11 -17.74
CA SER A 82 1.72 -2.91 -17.76
C SER A 82 2.21 -1.79 -16.84
N GLY A 83 1.31 -1.14 -16.12
CA GLY A 83 1.59 0.01 -15.25
C GLY A 83 1.92 -0.38 -13.82
N THR A 84 2.11 0.66 -13.01
CA THR A 84 2.29 0.57 -11.55
C THR A 84 0.98 0.27 -10.83
N PRO A 85 1.01 -0.04 -9.52
CA PRO A 85 -0.20 -0.17 -8.70
C PRO A 85 -1.06 1.11 -8.70
N ALA A 86 -0.43 2.28 -8.66
CA ALA A 86 -1.14 3.56 -8.75
C ALA A 86 -1.82 3.74 -10.11
N ASP A 87 -1.14 3.41 -11.20
CA ASP A 87 -1.74 3.43 -12.54
C ASP A 87 -2.98 2.51 -12.62
N CYS A 88 -2.92 1.32 -12.01
CA CYS A 88 -4.03 0.37 -11.99
C CYS A 88 -5.23 0.90 -11.19
N ALA A 89 -4.97 1.50 -10.02
CA ALA A 89 -6.01 2.14 -9.21
C ALA A 89 -6.66 3.32 -9.96
N SER A 90 -5.85 4.23 -10.48
CA SER A 90 -6.28 5.41 -11.24
C SER A 90 -7.11 5.02 -12.46
N LEU A 91 -6.64 4.05 -13.25
CA LEU A 91 -7.37 3.54 -14.40
C LEU A 91 -8.68 2.86 -13.98
N GLY A 92 -8.68 2.09 -12.90
CA GLY A 92 -9.87 1.42 -12.40
C GLY A 92 -10.96 2.37 -11.87
N VAL A 93 -10.58 3.53 -11.33
CA VAL A 93 -11.54 4.56 -10.88
C VAL A 93 -11.97 5.54 -11.99
N SER A 94 -11.26 5.56 -13.12
CA SER A 94 -11.48 6.54 -14.20
C SER A 94 -12.79 6.41 -14.98
N SER A 95 -13.56 5.31 -14.80
CA SER A 95 -14.71 4.91 -15.64
C SER A 95 -14.39 4.64 -17.12
N VAL A 96 -13.11 4.65 -17.53
CA VAL A 96 -12.68 4.31 -18.89
C VAL A 96 -12.54 2.80 -19.09
N LEU A 97 -12.00 2.09 -18.09
CA LEU A 97 -11.81 0.64 -18.16
C LEU A 97 -13.06 -0.14 -17.73
N PHE A 98 -13.82 0.40 -16.78
CA PHE A 98 -15.02 -0.21 -16.20
C PHE A 98 -16.23 0.71 -16.39
N PRO A 99 -17.46 0.16 -16.46
CA PRO A 99 -18.66 0.95 -16.79
C PRO A 99 -19.07 1.97 -15.73
N SER A 100 -18.50 1.91 -14.52
CA SER A 100 -18.85 2.77 -13.39
C SER A 100 -17.69 2.93 -12.42
N VAL A 101 -17.64 4.05 -11.70
CA VAL A 101 -16.70 4.26 -10.59
C VAL A 101 -17.01 3.30 -9.44
N PRO A 102 -16.02 2.59 -8.87
CA PRO A 102 -16.22 1.70 -7.73
C PRO A 102 -16.58 2.49 -6.47
N ASP A 103 -17.30 1.85 -5.54
CA ASP A 103 -17.62 2.43 -4.23
C ASP A 103 -16.41 2.42 -3.29
N LEU A 104 -15.55 1.41 -3.42
CA LEU A 104 -14.36 1.21 -2.59
C LEU A 104 -13.23 0.62 -3.44
N VAL A 105 -12.01 1.12 -3.23
CA VAL A 105 -10.78 0.49 -3.75
C VAL A 105 -10.06 -0.25 -2.63
N ILE A 106 -9.69 -1.50 -2.89
CA ILE A 106 -8.88 -2.33 -2.01
C ILE A 106 -7.57 -2.65 -2.69
N SER A 107 -6.46 -2.30 -2.06
CA SER A 107 -5.12 -2.68 -2.50
C SER A 107 -4.54 -3.74 -1.58
N GLY A 108 -4.25 -4.94 -2.09
CA GLY A 108 -3.71 -6.05 -1.29
C GLY A 108 -4.20 -7.43 -1.75
N ILE A 109 -3.97 -8.50 -0.98
CA ILE A 109 -3.27 -8.54 0.31
C ILE A 109 -1.75 -8.65 0.07
N ASN A 110 -1.00 -7.66 0.53
CA ASN A 110 0.46 -7.62 0.39
C ASN A 110 1.17 -8.65 1.27
N GLN A 111 2.28 -9.21 0.76
CA GLN A 111 3.15 -10.10 1.51
C GLN A 111 4.15 -9.34 2.39
N GLY A 112 3.74 -9.04 3.63
CA GLY A 112 4.56 -8.35 4.62
C GLY A 112 3.89 -7.05 5.08
N SER A 113 4.22 -6.63 6.30
CA SER A 113 3.64 -5.42 6.90
C SER A 113 4.09 -4.14 6.18
N ASN A 114 3.17 -3.18 6.09
CA ASN A 114 3.40 -1.82 5.65
C ASN A 114 3.29 -0.79 6.79
N CYS A 115 3.44 -1.19 8.06
CA CYS A 115 3.41 -0.26 9.20
C CYS A 115 4.51 0.81 9.17
N GLY A 116 4.21 1.94 9.81
CA GLY A 116 5.13 3.05 9.93
C GLY A 116 5.57 3.65 8.59
N TYR A 117 6.89 3.79 8.38
CA TYR A 117 7.42 4.40 7.16
C TYR A 117 7.57 3.44 5.99
N HIS A 118 7.23 2.16 6.15
CA HIS A 118 7.10 1.24 5.01
C HIS A 118 6.07 1.72 3.98
N THR A 119 5.00 2.36 4.45
CA THR A 119 3.98 3.05 3.62
C THR A 119 4.54 3.99 2.55
N VAL A 120 5.74 4.57 2.76
CA VAL A 120 6.38 5.49 1.80
C VAL A 120 6.83 4.74 0.55
N TYR A 121 7.39 3.54 0.70
CA TYR A 121 7.89 2.74 -0.42
C TYR A 121 6.86 1.74 -0.95
N SER A 122 5.80 1.50 -0.19
CA SER A 122 4.74 0.54 -0.51
C SER A 122 3.96 0.90 -1.79
N GLY A 123 3.96 -0.01 -2.76
CA GLY A 123 3.07 0.05 -3.91
C GLY A 123 1.61 -0.23 -3.50
N THR A 124 1.41 -1.15 -2.54
CA THR A 124 0.09 -1.43 -1.96
C THR A 124 -0.57 -0.15 -1.43
N THR A 125 0.16 0.61 -0.61
CA THR A 125 -0.32 1.87 -0.02
C THR A 125 -0.49 2.94 -1.09
N ALA A 126 0.38 2.96 -2.09
CA ALA A 126 0.30 3.92 -3.20
C ALA A 126 -0.99 3.77 -4.01
N ALA A 127 -1.42 2.55 -4.32
CA ALA A 127 -2.67 2.33 -5.03
C ALA A 127 -3.91 2.81 -4.24
N ALA A 128 -3.96 2.55 -2.93
CA ALA A 128 -5.04 3.05 -2.08
C ALA A 128 -5.02 4.60 -1.99
N ARG A 129 -3.83 5.19 -1.85
CA ARG A 129 -3.62 6.64 -1.86
C ARG A 129 -4.01 7.28 -3.19
N GLU A 130 -3.77 6.62 -4.32
CA GLU A 130 -4.15 7.11 -5.64
C GLU A 130 -5.68 7.10 -5.83
N ALA A 131 -6.36 6.04 -5.40
CA ALA A 131 -7.83 6.02 -5.37
C ALA A 131 -8.39 7.14 -4.49
N PHE A 132 -7.78 7.36 -3.33
CA PHE A 132 -8.13 8.46 -2.42
C PHE A 132 -7.93 9.84 -3.06
N LEU A 133 -6.83 10.06 -3.77
CA LEU A 133 -6.58 11.30 -4.52
C LEU A 133 -7.66 11.57 -5.58
N ASN A 134 -8.25 10.52 -6.15
CA ASN A 134 -9.34 10.60 -7.11
C ASN A 134 -10.73 10.66 -6.44
N GLY A 135 -10.79 10.85 -5.11
CA GLY A 135 -12.04 11.01 -4.37
C GLY A 135 -12.81 9.71 -4.11
N VAL A 136 -12.17 8.55 -4.27
CA VAL A 136 -12.78 7.25 -4.01
C VAL A 136 -12.29 6.71 -2.65
N PRO A 137 -13.19 6.27 -1.75
CA PRO A 137 -12.81 5.57 -0.53
C PRO A 137 -11.85 4.42 -0.81
N ALA A 138 -10.81 4.28 0.01
CA ALA A 138 -9.76 3.30 -0.24
C ALA A 138 -9.18 2.68 1.03
N ILE A 139 -8.69 1.45 0.89
CA ILE A 139 -7.99 0.71 1.93
C ILE A 139 -6.83 -0.10 1.35
N SER A 140 -5.65 0.00 1.96
CA SER A 140 -4.54 -0.94 1.72
C SER A 140 -4.55 -2.04 2.78
N ILE A 141 -4.23 -3.27 2.37
CA ILE A 141 -4.26 -4.47 3.23
C ILE A 141 -2.94 -5.22 3.09
N SER A 142 -2.29 -5.45 4.23
CA SER A 142 -0.99 -6.10 4.34
C SER A 142 -1.03 -7.23 5.36
N TYR A 143 -0.39 -8.36 5.09
CA TYR A 143 -0.32 -9.49 6.03
C TYR A 143 1.12 -9.67 6.54
N ASP A 144 1.32 -9.54 7.86
CA ASP A 144 2.62 -9.69 8.52
C ASP A 144 3.07 -11.15 8.65
N ARG A 145 3.19 -11.83 7.50
CA ARG A 145 3.64 -13.23 7.41
C ARG A 145 4.97 -13.49 8.11
N TYR A 146 5.80 -12.45 8.16
CA TYR A 146 7.16 -12.49 8.69
C TYR A 146 7.27 -12.01 10.14
N GLY A 147 6.14 -11.72 10.80
CA GLY A 147 6.11 -11.28 12.18
C GLY A 147 6.86 -12.21 13.13
N GLY A 148 7.59 -11.62 14.08
CA GLY A 148 8.35 -12.34 15.11
C GLY A 148 9.59 -13.08 14.61
N LEU A 149 10.00 -12.93 13.34
CA LEU A 149 11.29 -13.44 12.87
C LEU A 149 12.44 -12.53 13.33
N SER A 150 13.56 -13.14 13.70
CA SER A 150 14.83 -12.42 13.83
C SER A 150 15.30 -11.90 12.47
N PHE A 151 16.24 -10.95 12.50
CA PHE A 151 16.84 -10.40 11.29
C PHE A 151 17.46 -11.49 10.41
N GLU A 152 18.18 -12.43 11.01
CA GLU A 152 18.84 -13.54 10.31
C GLU A 152 17.82 -14.50 9.67
N GLU A 153 16.71 -14.79 10.36
CA GLU A 153 15.64 -15.64 9.83
C GLU A 153 14.91 -14.98 8.67
N PHE A 154 14.57 -13.70 8.81
CA PHE A 154 13.93 -12.93 7.76
C PHE A 154 14.84 -12.82 6.52
N GLU A 155 16.12 -12.50 6.70
CA GLU A 155 17.09 -12.45 5.61
C GLU A 155 17.25 -13.82 4.92
N LYS A 156 17.27 -14.91 5.68
CA LYS A 156 17.32 -16.26 5.12
C LYS A 156 16.06 -16.59 4.32
N MET A 157 14.87 -16.22 4.81
CA MET A 157 13.62 -16.45 4.10
C MET A 157 13.56 -15.69 2.77
N LEU A 158 13.97 -14.42 2.75
CA LEU A 158 14.05 -13.62 1.51
C LEU A 158 14.96 -14.26 0.44
N ARG A 159 15.96 -15.06 0.84
CA ARG A 159 16.88 -15.74 -0.09
C ARG A 159 16.35 -17.11 -0.57
N VAL A 160 15.35 -17.66 0.10
CA VAL A 160 14.90 -19.06 -0.05
C VAL A 160 13.49 -19.16 -0.63
N GLU A 161 12.90 -18.07 -1.14
CA GLU A 161 11.52 -18.08 -1.69
C GLU A 161 11.34 -19.00 -2.91
N ALA A 162 11.16 -20.29 -2.61
CA ALA A 162 10.61 -21.36 -3.43
C ALA A 162 9.94 -22.42 -2.51
N GLY A 163 9.37 -21.99 -1.38
CA GLY A 163 8.61 -22.86 -0.47
C GLY A 163 7.21 -23.23 -1.00
N SER A 164 6.64 -24.33 -0.51
CA SER A 164 5.39 -24.95 -0.98
C SER A 164 4.20 -23.97 -1.12
N LYS A 165 3.70 -23.83 -2.35
CA LYS A 165 2.60 -22.93 -2.75
C LYS A 165 1.28 -23.19 -1.99
N THR A 166 1.03 -24.42 -1.54
CA THR A 166 -0.26 -24.83 -0.97
C THR A 166 -0.53 -24.24 0.41
N LYS A 167 0.48 -24.17 1.30
CA LYS A 167 0.33 -23.58 2.64
C LYS A 167 0.05 -22.08 2.56
N MET A 168 0.64 -21.41 1.57
CA MET A 168 0.52 -19.97 1.36
C MET A 168 -0.93 -19.55 1.06
N ASN A 169 -1.67 -20.35 0.31
CA ASN A 169 -3.04 -20.03 -0.07
C ASN A 169 -4.01 -20.01 1.12
N TYR A 170 -3.86 -20.93 2.09
CA TYR A 170 -4.71 -20.98 3.28
C TYR A 170 -4.53 -19.75 4.19
N GLU A 171 -3.29 -19.31 4.37
CA GLU A 171 -2.98 -18.12 5.18
C GLU A 171 -3.61 -16.86 4.58
N TYR A 172 -3.54 -16.68 3.26
CA TYR A 172 -4.18 -15.56 2.59
C TYR A 172 -5.71 -15.62 2.60
N GLU A 173 -6.30 -16.81 2.50
CA GLU A 173 -7.75 -16.97 2.63
C GLU A 173 -8.23 -16.56 4.04
N ALA A 174 -7.50 -16.98 5.08
CA ALA A 174 -7.78 -16.57 6.46
C ALA A 174 -7.63 -15.05 6.63
N ALA A 175 -6.58 -14.45 6.05
CA ALA A 175 -6.38 -13.00 6.07
C ALA A 175 -7.51 -12.24 5.36
N ALA A 176 -7.93 -12.70 4.18
CA ALA A 176 -9.05 -12.11 3.44
C ALA A 176 -10.36 -12.20 4.22
N LYS A 177 -10.64 -13.34 4.87
CA LYS A 177 -11.83 -13.50 5.73
C LYS A 177 -11.80 -12.56 6.93
N ALA A 178 -10.64 -12.37 7.57
CA ALA A 178 -10.47 -11.43 8.68
C ALA A 178 -10.73 -9.96 8.27
N CYS A 179 -10.63 -9.62 6.99
CA CYS A 179 -10.94 -8.28 6.48
C CYS A 179 -12.45 -8.03 6.29
N LEU A 180 -13.26 -9.08 6.08
CA LEU A 180 -14.66 -8.97 5.67
C LEU A 180 -15.54 -8.08 6.59
N PRO A 181 -15.44 -8.14 7.94
CA PRO A 181 -16.26 -7.30 8.80
C PRO A 181 -16.01 -5.81 8.56
N ILE A 182 -14.74 -5.42 8.41
CA ILE A 182 -14.35 -4.03 8.14
C ILE A 182 -14.79 -3.61 6.75
N LEU A 183 -14.49 -4.40 5.71
CA LEU A 183 -14.87 -4.09 4.33
C LEU A 183 -16.39 -3.96 4.15
N SER A 184 -17.15 -4.85 4.79
CA SER A 184 -18.62 -4.78 4.77
C SER A 184 -19.14 -3.55 5.50
N GLY A 185 -18.53 -3.19 6.63
CA GLY A 185 -18.85 -1.97 7.38
C GLY A 185 -18.59 -0.71 6.55
N ILE A 186 -17.41 -0.60 5.93
CA ILE A 186 -17.05 0.52 5.05
C ILE A 186 -18.09 0.70 3.95
N ILE A 187 -18.42 -0.36 3.22
CA ILE A 187 -19.42 -0.30 2.14
C ILE A 187 -20.81 0.11 2.67
N ALA A 188 -21.20 -0.35 3.86
CA ALA A 188 -22.48 0.05 4.46
C ALA A 188 -22.50 1.55 4.80
N GLU A 189 -21.43 2.08 5.39
CA GLU A 189 -21.31 3.52 5.70
C GLU A 189 -21.23 4.38 4.43
N ILE A 190 -20.57 3.90 3.37
CA ILE A 190 -20.53 4.60 2.08
C ILE A 190 -21.95 4.73 1.51
N LYS A 191 -22.73 3.64 1.50
CA LYS A 191 -24.13 3.66 1.03
C LYS A 191 -25.05 4.53 1.87
N ASN A 192 -24.73 4.71 3.16
CA ASN A 192 -25.46 5.59 4.05
C ASN A 192 -24.97 7.04 4.01
N ASN A 193 -23.97 7.36 3.17
CA ASN A 193 -23.31 8.67 3.08
C ASN A 193 -22.70 9.15 4.42
N THR A 194 -22.24 8.20 5.24
CA THR A 194 -21.66 8.46 6.57
C THR A 194 -20.16 8.14 6.65
N TYR A 195 -19.58 7.56 5.59
CA TYR A 195 -18.15 7.26 5.54
C TYR A 195 -17.28 8.53 5.40
N PRO A 196 -16.25 8.73 6.25
CA PRO A 196 -15.41 9.92 6.23
C PRO A 196 -14.54 9.99 4.97
N GLN A 197 -14.40 11.19 4.41
CA GLN A 197 -13.65 11.46 3.18
C GLN A 197 -12.24 12.05 3.43
N GLY A 198 -11.82 12.17 4.70
CA GLY A 198 -10.56 12.85 5.07
C GLY A 198 -9.31 11.96 5.08
N CYS A 199 -9.47 10.65 4.85
CA CYS A 199 -8.37 9.69 4.91
C CYS A 199 -8.68 8.43 4.08
N PHE A 200 -7.64 7.70 3.72
CA PHE A 200 -7.74 6.27 3.37
C PHE A 200 -7.23 5.42 4.55
N LEU A 201 -7.55 4.13 4.56
CA LEU A 201 -7.14 3.24 5.64
C LEU A 201 -5.94 2.39 5.21
N ASN A 202 -4.95 2.24 6.09
CA ASN A 202 -3.95 1.18 5.99
C ASN A 202 -4.24 0.12 7.06
N MET A 203 -4.49 -1.11 6.62
CA MET A 203 -4.76 -2.26 7.46
C MET A 203 -3.60 -3.25 7.39
N ASP A 204 -3.10 -3.62 8.55
CA ASP A 204 -2.11 -4.68 8.68
C ASP A 204 -2.66 -5.81 9.55
N LEU A 205 -2.57 -7.05 9.07
CA LEU A 205 -2.96 -8.26 9.80
C LEU A 205 -1.73 -8.89 10.45
N PRO A 206 -1.85 -9.39 11.70
CA PRO A 206 -0.74 -10.07 12.36
C PRO A 206 -0.49 -11.44 11.72
N LYS A 207 0.70 -12.00 11.98
CA LYS A 207 1.09 -13.34 11.51
C LYS A 207 0.08 -14.44 11.85
N ASP A 208 -0.39 -14.48 13.09
CA ASP A 208 -1.43 -15.42 13.52
C ASP A 208 -2.81 -14.81 13.29
N VAL A 209 -3.18 -14.71 12.01
CA VAL A 209 -4.45 -14.09 11.62
C VAL A 209 -5.67 -14.89 12.09
N ALA A 210 -5.54 -16.21 12.21
CA ALA A 210 -6.61 -17.10 12.65
C ALA A 210 -7.00 -16.83 14.12
N ASN A 211 -6.04 -16.45 14.96
CA ASN A 211 -6.24 -16.17 16.38
C ASN A 211 -6.01 -14.69 16.74
N HIS A 212 -6.18 -13.77 15.78
CA HIS A 212 -6.01 -12.35 16.04
C HIS A 212 -6.96 -11.87 17.16
N LYS A 213 -6.49 -10.94 18.01
CA LYS A 213 -7.22 -10.46 19.20
C LYS A 213 -8.30 -9.42 18.89
N GLY A 214 -8.62 -9.21 17.62
CA GLY A 214 -9.53 -8.16 17.14
C GLY A 214 -8.81 -7.03 16.40
N TYR A 215 -9.47 -5.88 16.32
CA TYR A 215 -9.01 -4.71 15.56
C TYR A 215 -8.66 -3.54 16.49
N LYS A 216 -7.59 -2.81 16.20
CA LYS A 216 -7.21 -1.58 16.89
C LYS A 216 -7.02 -0.44 15.90
N VAL A 217 -7.61 0.71 16.19
CA VAL A 217 -7.27 1.95 15.49
C VAL A 217 -5.93 2.46 16.01
N THR A 218 -5.03 2.82 15.11
CA THR A 218 -3.64 3.14 15.40
C THR A 218 -3.21 4.43 14.69
N LYS A 219 -2.09 4.99 15.13
CA LYS A 219 -1.38 6.05 14.43
C LYS A 219 -0.23 5.44 13.64
N GLN A 220 0.18 6.10 12.56
CA GLN A 220 1.35 5.69 11.80
C GLN A 220 2.60 5.78 12.70
N GLY A 221 3.27 4.65 12.91
CA GLY A 221 4.56 4.61 13.58
C GLY A 221 5.71 5.09 12.72
N LYS A 222 6.94 4.78 13.14
CA LYS A 222 8.16 5.05 12.36
C LYS A 222 8.94 3.77 12.03
N SER A 223 8.29 2.61 12.13
CA SER A 223 8.92 1.34 11.75
C SER A 223 9.42 1.39 10.31
N MET A 224 10.66 0.97 10.09
CA MET A 224 11.26 0.89 8.75
C MET A 224 12.39 -0.14 8.70
N MET A 225 12.47 -0.89 7.61
CA MET A 225 13.66 -1.67 7.25
C MET A 225 14.83 -0.75 6.92
N LYS A 226 15.95 -0.92 7.63
CA LYS A 226 17.21 -0.24 7.30
C LYS A 226 17.92 -1.01 6.20
N THR A 227 18.40 -0.28 5.20
CA THR A 227 19.12 -0.87 4.07
C THR A 227 20.45 -0.18 3.84
N ARG A 228 21.38 -0.92 3.23
CA ARG A 228 22.68 -0.41 2.76
C ARG A 228 22.96 -0.89 1.34
N TRP A 229 23.82 -0.18 0.64
CA TRP A 229 24.32 -0.61 -0.66
C TRP A 229 25.55 -1.50 -0.49
N LYS A 230 25.62 -2.58 -1.25
CA LYS A 230 26.81 -3.43 -1.40
C LYS A 230 27.17 -3.51 -2.88
N GLN A 231 28.41 -3.21 -3.21
CA GLN A 231 28.93 -3.43 -4.55
C GLN A 231 29.06 -4.93 -4.83
N ILE A 232 28.62 -5.35 -6.02
CA ILE A 232 28.71 -6.73 -6.49
C ILE A 232 29.88 -6.83 -7.46
N THR A 233 30.80 -7.76 -7.19
CA THR A 233 31.92 -8.08 -8.08
C THR A 233 31.62 -9.41 -8.76
N SER A 234 31.58 -9.45 -10.09
CA SER A 234 31.51 -10.72 -10.82
C SER A 234 32.84 -11.49 -10.65
N ASN A 235 32.78 -12.74 -10.20
CA ASN A 235 33.86 -13.75 -10.20
C ASN A 235 35.27 -13.37 -9.68
N GLY A 236 35.43 -12.33 -8.85
CA GLY A 236 36.73 -12.03 -8.23
C GLY A 236 37.84 -11.64 -9.21
N GLN A 237 37.51 -11.43 -10.49
CA GLN A 237 38.41 -10.84 -11.47
C GLN A 237 37.68 -9.71 -12.18
N PRO A 238 38.30 -8.53 -12.31
CA PRO A 238 37.76 -7.48 -13.16
C PRO A 238 37.79 -8.01 -14.59
N SER A 239 36.62 -8.36 -15.15
CA SER A 239 36.55 -8.56 -16.59
C SER A 239 36.83 -7.19 -17.23
N GLU A 240 37.75 -7.15 -18.20
CA GLU A 240 38.17 -5.92 -18.91
C GLU A 240 37.05 -5.26 -19.74
N ILE A 241 35.77 -5.65 -19.56
CA ILE A 241 34.65 -5.22 -20.40
C ILE A 241 33.57 -4.40 -19.65
N GLU A 242 33.54 -4.31 -18.32
CA GLU A 242 32.39 -3.68 -17.64
C GLU A 242 32.60 -2.21 -17.24
N HIS A 243 32.19 -1.27 -18.09
CA HIS A 243 31.99 0.16 -17.74
C HIS A 243 30.91 0.42 -16.66
N HIS A 244 30.32 -0.62 -16.08
CA HIS A 244 29.18 -0.52 -15.18
C HIS A 244 29.54 -1.07 -13.80
N LEU A 245 29.42 -0.23 -12.77
CA LEU A 245 29.51 -0.66 -11.39
C LEU A 245 28.15 -1.21 -10.95
N LEU A 246 28.12 -2.45 -10.47
CA LEU A 246 26.90 -3.11 -10.01
C LEU A 246 26.74 -2.97 -8.50
N PHE A 247 25.55 -2.56 -8.06
CA PHE A 247 25.22 -2.43 -6.65
C PHE A 247 23.90 -3.14 -6.34
N ARG A 248 23.83 -3.72 -5.14
CA ARG A 248 22.63 -4.34 -4.59
C ARG A 248 22.29 -3.70 -3.26
N ARG A 249 20.99 -3.48 -3.02
CA ARG A 249 20.47 -3.14 -1.70
C ARG A 249 20.44 -4.39 -0.81
N GLN A 250 20.93 -4.27 0.41
CA GLN A 250 20.90 -5.33 1.41
C GLN A 250 20.25 -4.81 2.68
N LEU A 251 19.52 -5.69 3.35
CA LEU A 251 18.99 -5.41 4.67
C LEU A 251 20.16 -5.22 5.65
N SER A 252 20.07 -4.20 6.49
CA SER A 252 21.06 -3.90 7.53
C SER A 252 20.47 -3.83 8.93
N GLY A 253 19.14 -3.84 9.06
CA GLY A 253 18.45 -3.96 10.34
C GLY A 253 17.00 -3.49 10.25
N PHE A 254 16.36 -3.33 11.40
CA PHE A 254 15.03 -2.73 11.55
C PHE A 254 15.12 -1.51 12.46
N GLN A 255 14.36 -0.47 12.13
CA GLN A 255 14.03 0.61 13.02
C GLN A 255 12.63 0.36 13.54
N VAL A 256 12.44 0.38 14.85
CA VAL A 256 11.14 0.33 15.52
C VAL A 256 11.13 1.47 16.53
N ASP A 257 10.11 2.32 16.52
CA ASP A 257 9.98 3.43 17.47
C ASP A 257 9.53 2.88 18.84
N ILE A 258 9.91 3.55 19.94
CA ILE A 258 9.49 3.16 21.30
C ILE A 258 7.98 3.41 21.47
N ASP A 259 7.48 4.47 20.82
CA ASP A 259 6.07 4.87 20.81
C ASP A 259 5.30 4.33 19.58
N ASP A 260 5.86 3.34 18.88
CA ASP A 260 5.24 2.74 17.71
C ASP A 260 3.87 2.15 18.06
N SER A 261 2.84 2.48 17.27
CA SER A 261 1.45 2.18 17.62
C SER A 261 0.78 1.20 16.68
N ASP A 262 1.12 1.24 15.38
CA ASP A 262 0.62 0.28 14.39
C ASP A 262 1.43 -1.02 14.42
N HIS A 263 2.76 -0.94 14.27
CA HIS A 263 3.61 -2.12 14.32
C HIS A 263 3.53 -2.84 15.68
N LYS A 264 3.46 -2.08 16.78
CA LYS A 264 3.30 -2.65 18.13
C LYS A 264 1.98 -3.39 18.29
N SER A 265 0.88 -2.84 17.77
CA SER A 265 -0.44 -3.50 17.80
C SER A 265 -0.39 -4.85 17.07
N LEU A 266 0.34 -4.94 15.96
CA LEU A 266 0.57 -6.21 15.27
C LEU A 266 1.33 -7.22 16.12
N GLN A 267 2.42 -6.80 16.78
CA GLN A 267 3.20 -7.69 17.65
C GLN A 267 2.39 -8.16 18.87
N GLU A 268 1.45 -7.33 19.34
CA GLU A 268 0.49 -7.71 20.39
C GLU A 268 -0.61 -8.67 19.90
N GLY A 269 -0.68 -8.96 18.59
CA GLY A 269 -1.64 -9.87 17.98
C GLY A 269 -2.96 -9.23 17.54
N TYR A 270 -3.02 -7.90 17.43
CA TYR A 270 -4.18 -7.18 16.91
C TYR A 270 -4.02 -6.87 15.42
N THR A 271 -5.13 -6.83 14.69
CA THR A 271 -5.17 -6.20 13.35
C THR A 271 -5.12 -4.69 13.52
N SER A 272 -4.12 -4.06 12.93
CA SER A 272 -3.91 -2.62 12.97
C SER A 272 -4.73 -1.93 11.90
N ILE A 273 -5.40 -0.82 12.23
CA ILE A 273 -6.12 0.04 11.28
C ILE A 273 -5.64 1.47 11.48
N THR A 274 -4.79 1.94 10.56
CA THR A 274 -4.19 3.27 10.59
C THR A 274 -4.85 4.16 9.54
N PRO A 275 -5.61 5.20 9.93
CA PRO A 275 -6.06 6.24 9.00
C PRO A 275 -4.86 7.07 8.50
N LEU A 276 -4.75 7.23 7.17
CA LEU A 276 -3.66 7.95 6.52
C LEU A 276 -4.20 9.04 5.57
N GLY A 277 -3.46 10.14 5.47
CA GLY A 277 -3.66 11.18 4.46
C GLY A 277 -2.71 11.02 3.25
N ILE A 278 -2.79 11.94 2.28
CA ILE A 278 -1.90 11.93 1.10
C ILE A 278 -0.44 12.10 1.53
N LEU A 279 -0.19 13.03 2.43
CA LEU A 279 1.12 13.39 2.95
C LEU A 279 1.09 13.37 4.48
N THR A 280 2.23 13.03 5.07
CA THR A 280 2.48 13.31 6.48
C THR A 280 2.69 14.81 6.63
N HIS A 281 1.90 15.47 7.47
CA HIS A 281 2.16 16.87 7.80
C HIS A 281 3.46 16.99 8.61
N PRO A 282 4.33 17.98 8.34
CA PRO A 282 5.43 18.27 9.25
C PRO A 282 4.85 18.58 10.63
N ASP A 283 5.58 18.19 11.68
CA ASP A 283 5.17 18.49 13.05
C ASP A 283 4.85 19.98 13.19
N LYS A 284 3.81 20.31 13.96
CA LYS A 284 3.31 21.69 14.10
C LYS A 284 4.43 22.65 14.51
N ASP A 285 5.41 22.15 15.26
CA ASP A 285 6.56 22.91 15.76
C ASP A 285 7.55 23.28 14.65
N CYS A 286 7.64 22.52 13.56
CA CYS A 286 8.51 22.83 12.43
C CYS A 286 8.08 24.13 11.75
N LYS A 287 6.78 24.33 11.52
CA LYS A 287 6.28 25.55 10.90
C LYS A 287 6.57 26.77 11.78
N ALA A 288 6.28 26.66 13.08
CA ALA A 288 6.56 27.73 14.05
C ALA A 288 8.06 28.08 14.09
N TYR A 289 8.94 27.07 14.10
CA TYR A 289 10.38 27.26 14.03
C TYR A 289 10.81 28.05 12.79
N PHE A 290 10.33 27.68 11.60
CA PHE A 290 10.73 28.36 10.36
C PHE A 290 10.11 29.77 10.24
N GLU A 291 8.93 30.00 10.80
CA GLU A 291 8.31 31.32 10.86
C GLU A 291 9.10 32.30 11.75
N ASP A 292 9.75 31.81 12.81
CA ASP A 292 10.62 32.60 13.68
C ASP A 292 12.05 32.74 13.12
N TRP A 293 12.63 31.65 12.63
CA TRP A 293 14.02 31.62 12.19
C TRP A 293 14.27 32.37 10.88
N LEU A 294 13.38 32.23 9.89
CA LEU A 294 13.61 32.73 8.54
C LEU A 294 13.74 34.27 8.45
N PRO A 295 12.88 35.08 9.12
CA PRO A 295 13.03 36.54 9.12
C PRO A 295 14.37 36.99 9.72
N ASN A 296 14.79 36.36 10.82
CA ASN A 296 16.05 36.68 11.51
C ASN A 296 17.27 36.42 10.61
N LEU A 297 17.28 35.31 9.87
CA LEU A 297 18.34 34.99 8.90
C LEU A 297 18.45 36.05 7.80
N ILE A 298 17.31 36.49 7.25
CA ILE A 298 17.28 37.48 6.16
C ILE A 298 17.84 38.83 6.65
N GLN A 299 17.47 39.26 7.86
CA GLN A 299 17.94 40.51 8.45
C GLN A 299 19.47 40.49 8.67
N GLN A 300 20.02 39.38 9.17
CA GLN A 300 21.46 39.21 9.34
C GLN A 300 22.20 39.31 8.00
N HIS A 301 21.69 38.68 6.94
CA HIS A 301 22.28 38.75 5.61
C HIS A 301 22.26 40.17 5.00
N GLN A 302 21.19 40.94 5.22
CA GLN A 302 21.09 42.33 4.74
C GLN A 302 22.05 43.27 5.48
N SER A 303 22.29 43.04 6.76
CA SER A 303 23.24 43.83 7.56
C SER A 303 24.73 43.57 7.24
N HIS A 304 25.03 42.59 6.38
CA HIS A 304 26.40 42.16 6.04
C HIS A 304 26.73 42.27 4.54
N ASN A 305 25.93 43.00 3.76
CA ASN A 305 26.19 43.20 2.33
C ASN A 305 26.62 44.65 2.04
N PRO A 306 27.91 44.98 1.97
CA PRO A 306 28.42 46.35 1.75
C PRO A 306 28.44 46.77 0.27
N LEU A 307 27.51 46.26 -0.57
CA LEU A 307 27.47 46.53 -2.02
C LEU A 307 26.17 47.17 -2.50
N LEU A 308 25.45 47.84 -1.61
CA LEU A 308 24.34 48.73 -1.96
C LEU A 308 24.50 50.05 -1.18
N ASP A 309 25.55 50.80 -1.51
CA ASP A 309 25.66 52.25 -1.34
C ASP A 309 26.45 52.83 -2.53
#